data_AF-A0A849DKH6-F1
#
_entry.id   AF-A0A849DKH6-F1
#
_cell.length_a   1.000
_cell.length_b   1.000
_cell.length_c   1.000
_cell.angle_alpha   90.00
_cell.angle_beta   90.00
_cell.angle_gamma   90.00
#
_symmetry.space_group_name_H-M   'P 1'
#
loop_
_entity.id
_entity.type
_entity.pdbx_description
1 polymer ?
#
loop_
_entity_poly.entity_id
_entity_poly.type
_entity_poly.pdbx_seq_one_letter_code
_entity_poly.pdbx_strand_id
1 'polypeptide(L)'
;MLDRVAAAGCLRGWSPGPGLDLAYPLGGFLTHRILRADPRKIVLARAGVPIDSGNHRAPDHRPVNRPPIVVHHFKWRQEIAADLRRRADHLDRGVWRSRTPAMLDEARRFLVHLDRHDGHVAVNDPELPFRPVTLRRIPQWWSHEATEVVTTWRPPARCPR
;
A
#
# COMPACT_ATOMS: atom_id res chain seq x y z
N MET A 1 6.23 -5.03 -8.21
CA MET A 1 4.89 -4.69 -7.67
C MET A 1 5.01 -3.29 -7.11
N LEU A 2 4.23 -2.33 -7.59
CA LEU A 2 4.30 -0.92 -7.19
C LEU A 2 2.90 -0.34 -7.01
N ASP A 3 2.77 0.63 -6.11
CA ASP A 3 1.61 1.50 -6.07
C ASP A 3 1.67 2.39 -7.31
N ARG A 4 0.71 2.21 -8.23
CA ARG A 4 0.65 2.98 -9.47
C ARG A 4 -0.39 4.08 -9.39
N VAL A 5 -0.03 5.27 -9.85
CA VAL A 5 -0.87 6.48 -9.81
C VAL A 5 -0.81 7.24 -11.13
N ALA A 6 -1.80 8.11 -11.35
CA ALA A 6 -1.84 8.98 -12.53
C ALA A 6 -0.68 9.99 -12.51
N ALA A 7 -0.27 10.47 -13.69
CA ALA A 7 0.85 11.39 -13.84
C ALA A 7 0.73 12.68 -13.01
N ALA A 8 -0.50 13.19 -12.85
CA ALA A 8 -0.79 14.38 -12.05
C ALA A 8 -1.19 14.05 -10.60
N GLY A 9 -1.01 12.81 -10.15
CA GLY A 9 -1.38 12.36 -8.80
C GLY A 9 -2.89 12.28 -8.52
N CYS A 10 -3.74 12.64 -9.47
CA CYS A 10 -5.18 12.61 -9.30
C CYS A 10 -5.73 11.17 -9.22
N LEU A 11 -6.79 10.99 -8.43
CA LEU A 11 -7.53 9.74 -8.35
C LEU A 11 -8.46 9.65 -9.56
N ARG A 12 -8.03 8.92 -10.60
CA ARG A 12 -8.80 8.77 -11.84
C ARG A 12 -9.50 7.41 -11.90
N GLY A 13 -10.68 7.40 -12.53
CA GLY A 13 -11.35 6.18 -12.92
C GLY A 13 -10.52 5.40 -13.96
N TRP A 14 -10.80 4.11 -14.07
CA TRP A 14 -10.15 3.26 -15.07
C TRP A 14 -11.00 3.23 -16.35
N SER A 15 -10.36 3.44 -17.50
CA SER A 15 -10.93 3.15 -18.82
C SER A 15 -9.94 2.32 -19.64
N PRO A 16 -10.40 1.30 -20.38
CA PRO A 16 -9.49 0.36 -21.05
C PRO A 16 -8.74 0.97 -22.23
N GLY A 17 -9.30 2.00 -22.88
CA GLY A 17 -8.76 2.60 -24.11
C GLY A 17 -7.26 2.94 -24.07
N PRO A 18 -6.80 3.79 -23.13
CA PRO A 18 -5.38 4.17 -23.05
C PRO A 18 -4.46 3.07 -22.47
N GLY A 19 -5.00 2.01 -21.87
CA GLY A 19 -4.19 1.01 -21.19
C GLY A 19 -3.65 1.48 -19.83
N LEU A 20 -3.24 0.52 -18.99
CA LEU A 20 -2.80 0.79 -17.61
C LEU A 20 -1.51 1.62 -17.54
N ASP A 21 -0.63 1.47 -18.53
CA ASP A 21 0.63 2.21 -18.57
C ASP A 21 0.45 3.71 -18.82
N LEU A 22 -0.54 4.09 -19.62
CA LEU A 22 -0.87 5.50 -19.83
C LEU A 22 -1.77 6.06 -18.73
N ALA A 23 -2.68 5.26 -18.18
CA ALA A 23 -3.57 5.71 -17.11
C ALA A 23 -2.84 5.91 -15.77
N TYR A 24 -1.89 5.03 -15.44
CA TYR A 24 -1.15 5.04 -14.19
C TYR A 24 0.37 4.90 -14.42
N PRO A 25 1.01 5.90 -15.08
CA PRO A 25 2.38 5.78 -15.56
C PRO A 25 3.42 5.83 -14.43
N LEU A 26 3.07 6.34 -13.25
CA LEU A 26 3.99 6.49 -12.14
C LEU A 26 3.86 5.34 -11.16
N GLY A 27 4.99 4.83 -10.66
CA GLY A 27 5.06 3.78 -9.66
C GLY A 27 5.92 4.19 -8.47
N GLY A 28 5.48 3.81 -7.27
CA GLY A 28 6.21 4.04 -6.02
C GLY A 28 5.74 3.10 -4.90
N PHE A 29 6.11 3.42 -3.66
CA PHE A 29 5.75 2.67 -2.45
C PHE A 29 4.76 3.44 -1.56
N LEU A 30 3.73 4.03 -2.18
CA LEU A 30 2.69 4.86 -1.54
C LEU A 30 2.12 4.20 -0.28
N THR A 31 1.75 2.92 -0.38
CA THR A 31 1.16 2.13 0.73
C THR A 31 2.07 2.16 1.97
N HIS A 32 3.39 2.19 1.80
CA HIS A 32 4.32 2.15 2.94
C HIS A 32 4.81 3.53 3.36
N ARG A 33 5.03 4.43 2.40
CA ARG A 33 5.55 5.76 2.68
C ARG A 33 4.48 6.68 3.31
N ILE A 34 3.23 6.61 2.84
CA ILE A 34 2.13 7.45 3.36
C ILE A 34 1.36 6.70 4.46
N LEU A 35 0.87 5.50 4.18
CA LEU A 35 -0.02 4.80 5.12
C LEU A 35 0.76 4.07 6.22
N ARG A 36 2.07 3.83 6.02
CA ARG A 36 2.93 2.99 6.88
C ARG A 36 2.37 1.58 7.12
N ALA A 37 1.64 1.07 6.12
CA ALA A 37 1.03 -0.25 6.17
C ALA A 37 2.10 -1.36 6.19
N ASP A 38 1.76 -2.54 6.75
CA ASP A 38 2.68 -3.69 6.84
C ASP A 38 3.14 -4.14 5.45
N PRO A 39 4.42 -3.96 5.09
CA PRO A 39 4.89 -4.22 3.74
C PRO A 39 5.04 -5.71 3.45
N ARG A 40 5.00 -6.58 4.46
CA ARG A 40 5.38 -7.98 4.29
C ARG A 40 4.25 -8.77 3.64
N LYS A 41 4.61 -9.70 2.75
CA LYS A 41 3.69 -10.69 2.21
C LYS A 41 4.34 -12.05 2.10
N ILE A 42 3.67 -13.05 2.62
CA ILE A 42 3.94 -14.47 2.35
C ILE A 42 3.20 -14.80 1.06
N VAL A 43 3.95 -15.03 0.00
CA VAL A 43 3.44 -15.35 -1.34
C VAL A 43 3.35 -16.86 -1.59
N LEU A 44 4.08 -17.66 -0.82
CA LEU A 44 4.13 -19.11 -0.92
C LEU A 44 4.44 -19.71 0.46
N ALA A 45 3.78 -20.83 0.77
CA ALA A 45 4.07 -21.65 1.93
C ALA A 45 3.83 -23.13 1.62
N ARG A 46 4.57 -24.01 2.30
CA ARG A 46 4.32 -25.46 2.27
C ARG A 46 3.10 -25.81 3.11
N ALA A 47 2.51 -26.98 2.86
CA ALA A 47 1.44 -27.52 3.69
C ALA A 47 1.88 -27.62 5.16
N GLY A 48 0.95 -27.30 6.07
CA GLY A 48 1.16 -27.35 7.52
C GLY A 48 1.78 -26.09 8.14
N VAL A 49 2.21 -25.10 7.35
CA VAL A 49 2.71 -23.82 7.90
C VAL A 49 1.51 -22.91 8.24
N PRO A 50 1.33 -22.50 9.51
CA PRO A 50 0.29 -21.56 9.89
C PRO A 50 0.59 -20.16 9.35
N ILE A 51 -0.41 -19.49 8.78
CA ILE A 51 -0.30 -18.15 8.22
C ILE A 51 -1.38 -17.27 8.87
N ASP A 52 -0.98 -16.10 9.38
CA ASP A 52 -1.90 -15.11 9.94
C ASP A 52 -2.83 -14.54 8.86
N SER A 53 -3.99 -14.04 9.28
CA SER A 53 -4.92 -13.32 8.40
C SER A 53 -4.20 -12.20 7.63
N GLY A 54 -4.39 -12.16 6.31
CA GLY A 54 -3.72 -11.20 5.42
C GLY A 54 -2.35 -11.66 4.91
N ASN A 55 -1.85 -12.82 5.39
CA ASN A 55 -0.59 -13.45 4.95
C ASN A 55 0.65 -12.58 5.20
N HIS A 56 0.64 -11.75 6.24
CA HIS A 56 1.79 -10.90 6.59
C HIS A 56 2.82 -11.62 7.48
N ARG A 57 2.39 -12.67 8.18
CA ARG A 57 3.19 -13.38 9.19
C ARG A 57 2.88 -14.88 9.18
N ALA A 58 3.88 -15.67 9.51
CA ALA A 58 3.76 -17.07 9.87
C ALA A 58 4.49 -17.20 11.22
N PRO A 59 3.76 -17.34 12.34
CA PRO A 59 4.38 -17.51 13.65
C PRO A 59 5.47 -18.60 13.61
N ASP A 60 6.59 -18.36 14.29
CA ASP A 60 7.75 -19.26 14.37
C ASP A 60 8.48 -19.56 13.04
N HIS A 61 8.07 -18.92 11.94
CA HIS A 61 8.69 -19.06 10.63
C HIS A 61 9.25 -17.72 10.12
N ARG A 62 10.36 -17.79 9.38
CA ARG A 62 10.99 -16.62 8.74
C ARG A 62 10.91 -16.77 7.21
N PRO A 63 10.10 -15.96 6.52
CA PRO A 63 10.03 -15.98 5.06
C PRO A 63 11.39 -15.66 4.42
N VAL A 64 11.76 -16.44 3.39
CA VAL A 64 13.07 -16.34 2.70
C VAL A 64 12.99 -15.53 1.39
N ASN A 65 11.87 -14.84 1.11
CA ASN A 65 11.71 -14.08 -0.13
C ASN A 65 12.84 -13.05 -0.31
N ARG A 66 13.64 -13.19 -1.37
CA ARG A 66 14.74 -12.29 -1.76
C ARG A 66 14.65 -12.00 -3.27
N PRO A 67 14.40 -10.74 -3.68
CA PRO A 67 14.00 -9.60 -2.83
C PRO A 67 12.65 -9.87 -2.14
N PRO A 68 12.34 -9.21 -1.01
CA PRO A 68 11.05 -9.36 -0.38
C PRO A 68 9.94 -8.83 -1.31
N ILE A 69 8.80 -9.51 -1.31
CA ILE A 69 7.61 -9.04 -2.03
C ILE A 69 6.83 -8.09 -1.12
N VAL A 70 6.75 -6.85 -1.56
CA VAL A 70 6.02 -5.79 -0.88
C VAL A 70 4.57 -5.75 -1.35
N VAL A 71 3.63 -5.74 -0.42
CA VAL A 71 2.19 -5.72 -0.72
C VAL A 71 1.62 -4.31 -0.77
N HIS A 72 0.86 -4.02 -1.81
CA HIS A 72 0.04 -2.80 -1.90
C HIS A 72 -1.36 -3.12 -1.42
N HIS A 73 -1.94 -2.25 -0.60
CA HIS A 73 -3.22 -2.53 0.06
C HIS A 73 -4.42 -2.08 -0.76
N PHE A 74 -4.21 -1.17 -1.72
CA PHE A 74 -5.28 -0.51 -2.43
C PHE A 74 -4.99 -0.40 -3.93
N LYS A 75 -6.08 -0.25 -4.68
CA LYS A 75 -6.04 0.21 -6.07
C LYS A 75 -6.31 1.72 -6.04
N TRP A 76 -5.36 2.53 -6.46
CA TRP A 76 -5.43 4.00 -6.40
C TRP A 76 -6.26 4.56 -7.56
N ARG A 77 -7.59 4.47 -7.41
CA ARG A 77 -8.60 4.88 -8.38
C ARG A 77 -9.53 5.95 -7.82
N GLN A 78 -10.33 6.58 -8.66
CA GLN A 78 -11.26 7.67 -8.30
C GLN A 78 -12.08 7.44 -7.02
N GLU A 79 -12.60 6.23 -6.81
CA GLU A 79 -13.50 5.93 -5.71
C GLU A 79 -12.77 5.64 -4.40
N ILE A 80 -11.43 5.53 -4.40
CA ILE A 80 -10.69 5.05 -3.22
C ILE A 80 -10.86 5.99 -2.02
N ALA A 81 -10.95 7.31 -2.24
CA ALA A 81 -11.17 8.26 -1.16
C ALA A 81 -12.52 8.04 -0.47
N ALA A 82 -13.59 7.84 -1.25
CA ALA A 82 -14.92 7.54 -0.71
C ALA A 82 -14.94 6.18 0.00
N ASP A 83 -14.27 5.17 -0.56
CA ASP A 83 -14.12 3.85 0.05
C ASP A 83 -13.40 3.91 1.39
N LEU A 84 -12.34 4.72 1.49
CA LEU A 84 -11.56 4.89 2.71
C LEU A 84 -12.29 5.70 3.77
N ARG A 85 -13.03 6.76 3.40
CA ARG A 85 -13.92 7.49 4.33
C ARG A 85 -14.95 6.55 4.93
N ARG A 86 -15.67 5.81 4.08
CA ARG A 86 -16.64 4.81 4.52
C ARG A 86 -16.00 3.77 5.44
N ARG A 87 -14.82 3.25 5.10
CA ARG A 87 -14.11 2.29 5.96
C ARG A 87 -13.74 2.90 7.30
N ALA A 88 -13.22 4.12 7.32
CA ALA A 88 -12.87 4.83 8.55
C ALA A 88 -14.10 5.01 9.44
N ASP A 89 -15.22 5.47 8.88
CA ASP A 89 -16.47 5.69 9.62
C ASP A 89 -17.01 4.40 10.24
N HIS A 90 -17.03 3.29 9.49
CA HIS A 90 -17.50 2.01 10.00
C HIS A 90 -16.60 1.43 11.10
N LEU A 91 -15.27 1.61 10.98
CA LEU A 91 -14.32 1.17 12.00
C LEU A 91 -14.43 2.03 13.27
N ASP A 92 -14.55 3.34 13.11
CA ASP A 92 -14.63 4.31 14.22
C ASP A 92 -15.91 4.13 15.03
N ARG A 93 -17.04 3.88 14.34
CA ARG A 93 -18.35 3.58 14.98
C ARG A 93 -18.46 2.15 15.51
N GLY A 94 -17.42 1.32 15.36
CA GLY A 94 -17.42 -0.07 15.79
C GLY A 94 -18.35 -1.00 15.00
N VAL A 95 -18.93 -0.54 13.88
CA VAL A 95 -19.74 -1.37 12.97
C VAL A 95 -18.88 -2.46 12.36
N TRP A 96 -17.64 -2.13 12.00
CA TRP A 96 -16.64 -3.10 11.59
C TRP A 96 -15.67 -3.36 12.74
N ARG A 97 -15.59 -4.62 13.19
CA ARG A 97 -14.64 -5.03 14.22
C ARG A 97 -13.28 -5.29 13.60
N SER A 98 -12.26 -4.62 14.11
CA SER A 98 -10.86 -4.90 13.78
C SER A 98 -10.10 -5.28 15.04
N ARG A 99 -9.18 -6.25 14.92
CA ARG A 99 -8.29 -6.64 16.03
C ARG A 99 -7.18 -5.62 16.29
N THR A 100 -6.97 -4.68 15.37
CA THR A 100 -5.93 -3.65 15.45
C THR A 100 -6.42 -2.32 14.87
N PRO A 101 -5.86 -1.17 15.29
CA PRO A 101 -6.20 0.13 14.71
C PRO A 101 -5.63 0.32 13.30
N ALA A 102 -4.78 -0.60 12.81
CA ALA A 102 -4.00 -0.42 11.58
C ALA A 102 -4.84 -0.02 10.37
N MET A 103 -5.98 -0.68 10.13
CA MET A 103 -6.84 -0.35 8.99
C MET A 103 -7.45 1.06 9.08
N LEU A 104 -7.76 1.53 10.29
CA LEU A 104 -8.30 2.86 10.53
C LEU A 104 -7.20 3.91 10.35
N ASP A 105 -6.02 3.65 10.91
CA ASP A 105 -4.85 4.54 10.80
C ASP A 105 -4.39 4.68 9.34
N GLU A 106 -4.35 3.57 8.59
CA GLU A 106 -4.04 3.54 7.17
C GLU A 106 -5.02 4.42 6.38
N ALA A 107 -6.33 4.24 6.60
CA ALA A 107 -7.36 5.04 5.93
C ALA A 107 -7.23 6.54 6.27
N ARG A 108 -7.07 6.88 7.56
CA ARG A 108 -6.93 8.25 8.03
C ARG A 108 -5.68 8.93 7.46
N ARG A 109 -4.52 8.27 7.45
CA ARG A 109 -3.28 8.83 6.91
C ARG A 109 -3.41 9.20 5.44
N PHE A 110 -4.06 8.35 4.66
CA PHE A 110 -4.27 8.64 3.24
C PHE A 110 -5.24 9.81 3.04
N LEU A 111 -6.34 9.88 3.80
CA LEU A 111 -7.28 10.99 3.72
C LEU A 111 -6.62 12.33 4.11
N VAL A 112 -5.84 12.34 5.20
CA VAL A 112 -5.03 13.51 5.61
C VAL A 112 -4.04 13.91 4.54
N HIS A 113 -3.42 12.94 3.86
CA HIS A 113 -2.54 13.23 2.71
C HIS A 113 -3.32 13.94 1.61
N LEU A 114 -4.46 13.40 1.18
CA LEU A 114 -5.27 14.03 0.13
C LEU A 114 -5.71 15.45 0.53
N ASP A 115 -6.16 15.65 1.76
CA ASP A 115 -6.63 16.96 2.24
C ASP A 115 -5.50 18.01 2.23
N ARG A 116 -4.25 17.61 2.47
CA ARG A 116 -3.06 18.50 2.40
C ARG A 116 -2.60 18.82 0.99
N HIS A 117 -3.06 18.05 0.01
CA HIS A 117 -2.59 18.10 -1.37
C HIS A 117 -3.76 18.24 -2.35
N ASP A 118 -4.81 18.98 -1.95
CA ASP A 118 -5.97 19.33 -2.78
C ASP A 118 -6.66 18.14 -3.47
N GLY A 119 -6.64 16.96 -2.82
CA GLY A 119 -7.20 15.73 -3.36
C GLY A 119 -6.26 14.92 -4.25
N HIS A 120 -4.97 15.28 -4.31
CA HIS A 120 -3.96 14.61 -5.12
C HIS A 120 -2.96 13.81 -4.27
N VAL A 121 -2.42 12.75 -4.86
CA VAL A 121 -1.16 12.15 -4.39
C VAL A 121 -0.02 13.09 -4.75
N ALA A 122 0.87 13.37 -3.81
CA ALA A 122 1.96 14.33 -3.98
C ALA A 122 3.11 13.70 -4.80
N VAL A 123 2.88 13.51 -6.10
CA VAL A 123 3.81 12.77 -6.97
C VAL A 123 5.14 13.49 -7.22
N ASN A 124 5.19 14.80 -6.93
CA ASN A 124 6.40 15.62 -7.03
C ASN A 124 7.11 15.79 -5.68
N ASP A 125 6.59 15.18 -4.60
CA ASP A 125 7.23 15.21 -3.29
C ASP A 125 8.53 14.37 -3.33
N PRO A 126 9.71 14.97 -3.05
CA PRO A 126 10.98 14.23 -3.02
C PRO A 126 11.00 13.05 -2.04
N GLU A 127 10.21 13.12 -0.97
CA GLU A 127 10.10 12.06 0.05
C GLU A 127 9.18 10.90 -0.40
N LEU A 128 8.44 11.10 -1.49
CA LEU A 128 7.58 10.11 -2.13
C LEU A 128 8.07 9.86 -3.56
N PRO A 129 9.18 9.11 -3.76
CA PRO A 129 9.80 8.96 -5.07
C PRO A 129 8.92 8.14 -6.02
N PHE A 130 8.05 8.83 -6.76
CA PHE A 130 7.31 8.26 -7.88
C PHE A 130 8.15 8.37 -9.15
N ARG A 131 8.26 7.25 -9.88
CA ARG A 131 9.04 7.17 -11.12
C ARG A 131 8.22 6.58 -12.25
N PRO A 132 8.50 6.92 -13.52
CA PRO A 132 7.87 6.27 -14.66
C PRO A 132 8.08 4.75 -14.65
N VAL A 133 7.01 3.99 -14.87
CA VAL A 133 7.01 2.52 -14.90
C VAL A 133 6.12 1.98 -16.00
N THR A 134 6.32 0.70 -16.33
CA THR A 134 5.52 -0.03 -17.33
C THR A 134 5.21 -1.43 -16.82
N LEU A 135 4.11 -2.03 -17.27
CA LEU A 135 3.80 -3.44 -17.03
C LEU A 135 4.82 -4.41 -17.65
N ARG A 136 5.59 -3.96 -18.65
CA ARG A 136 6.47 -4.85 -19.43
C ARG A 136 7.75 -5.26 -18.71
N ARG A 137 8.17 -4.56 -17.65
CA ARG A 137 9.42 -4.85 -16.93
C ARG A 137 9.36 -4.41 -15.48
N ILE A 138 10.10 -5.12 -14.63
CA ILE A 138 10.36 -4.70 -13.26
C ILE A 138 11.46 -3.63 -13.28
N PRO A 139 11.26 -2.46 -12.65
CA PRO A 139 12.31 -1.45 -12.57
C PRO A 139 13.54 -1.96 -11.79
N GLN A 140 14.75 -1.61 -12.23
CA GLN A 140 16.00 -2.08 -11.62
C GLN A 140 16.14 -1.68 -10.14
N TRP A 141 15.55 -0.55 -9.74
CA TRP A 141 15.55 -0.05 -8.37
C TRP A 141 14.56 -0.76 -7.44
N TRP A 142 13.59 -1.49 -7.99
CA TRP A 142 12.48 -2.03 -7.20
C TRP A 142 12.95 -2.98 -6.10
N SER A 143 13.92 -3.86 -6.37
CA SER A 143 14.40 -4.86 -5.41
C SER A 143 15.10 -4.23 -4.22
N HIS A 144 15.91 -3.21 -4.45
CA HIS A 144 16.61 -2.46 -3.41
C HIS A 144 15.61 -1.76 -2.49
N GLU A 145 14.71 -0.95 -3.06
CA GLU A 145 13.75 -0.19 -2.27
C GLU A 145 12.70 -1.06 -1.58
N ALA A 146 12.28 -2.17 -2.22
CA ALA A 146 11.43 -3.15 -1.56
C ALA A 146 12.10 -3.75 -0.32
N THR A 147 13.42 -3.99 -0.41
CA THR A 147 14.21 -4.45 0.73
C THR A 147 14.29 -3.38 1.82
N GLU A 148 14.60 -2.14 1.46
CA GLU A 148 14.65 -1.00 2.39
C GLU A 148 13.31 -0.81 3.12
N VAL A 149 12.19 -0.81 2.39
CA VAL A 149 10.85 -0.68 2.97
C VAL A 149 10.60 -1.78 4.01
N VAL A 150 10.95 -3.03 3.71
CA VAL A 150 10.70 -4.16 4.64
C VAL A 150 11.64 -4.14 5.84
N THR A 151 12.91 -3.79 5.65
CA THR A 151 13.91 -3.81 6.75
C THR A 151 13.79 -2.62 7.69
N THR A 152 13.33 -1.47 7.19
CA THR A 152 13.13 -0.25 7.99
C THR A 152 11.75 -0.17 8.63
N TRP A 153 10.74 -0.86 8.09
CA TRP A 153 9.39 -0.84 8.65
C TRP A 153 9.36 -1.39 10.09
N ARG A 154 8.52 -0.76 10.91
CA ARG A 154 8.25 -1.16 12.29
C ARG A 154 6.73 -1.25 12.47
N PRO A 155 6.22 -2.32 13.11
CA PRO A 155 4.80 -2.40 13.41
C PRO A 155 4.39 -1.24 14.31
N PRO A 156 3.18 -0.66 14.13
CA PRO A 156 2.61 0.25 15.10
C PRO A 156 2.64 -0.39 16.49
N ALA A 157 2.98 0.38 17.52
CA ALA A 157 2.91 -0.09 18.90
C ALA A 157 1.52 -0.67 19.15
N ARG A 158 1.45 -1.90 19.66
CA ARG A 158 0.16 -2.49 20.05
C ARG A 158 -0.42 -1.60 21.14
N CYS A 159 -1.67 -1.17 20.97
CA CYS A 159 -2.45 -0.71 22.11
C CYS A 159 -2.56 -1.90 23.09
N PRO A 160 -2.29 -1.72 24.39
CA PRO A 160 -2.57 -2.76 25.38
C PRO A 160 -4.05 -3.17 25.26
N ARG A 161 -4.32 -4.47 25.38
CA ARG A 161 -5.70 -4.98 25.41
C ARG A 161 -6.40 -4.56 26.69
#